data_AF-A0A383VAX8-F1
#
_entry.id   AF-A0A383VAX8-F1
#
_cell.length_a   1.000
_cell.length_b   1.000
_cell.length_c   1.000
_cell.angle_alpha   90.00
_cell.angle_beta   90.00
_cell.angle_gamma   90.00
#
_symmetry.space_group_name_H-M   'P 1'
#
loop_
_entity.id
_entity.type
_entity.pdbx_description
1 polymer ?
#
loop_
_entity_poly.entity_id
_entity_poly.type
_entity_poly.pdbx_seq_one_letter_code
_entity_poly.pdbx_strand_id
1 'polypeptide(L)'
;MLEVSCTARTSQQQQQQRQQQQQQQQHAAHPTAARCRCCSYETQRLLKTLLTRQAVKTVLNYLSETNGELHFFLHNYLSEHPLPLAGETDADAWLVELASSPYTTVSDPRRSSVPTVAAQAAVMQGERAVSPRDVADRIMGLREHIAQEMQEELGAIHGANSDVNRRALEKTMTDFTVEPGANAQQRD
;
A
#
# COMPACT_ATOMS: atom_id res chain seq x y z
N MET A 1 -13.22 68.10 -31.48
CA MET A 1 -11.97 67.89 -30.69
C MET A 1 -12.27 67.03 -29.45
N LEU A 2 -12.93 65.85 -29.60
CA LEU A 2 -13.41 65.04 -28.45
C LEU A 2 -13.35 63.50 -28.64
N GLU A 3 -12.68 62.96 -29.67
CA GLU A 3 -12.69 61.51 -29.92
C GLU A 3 -11.44 60.73 -29.47
N VAL A 4 -10.37 61.42 -29.07
CA VAL A 4 -9.08 60.77 -28.76
C VAL A 4 -9.07 60.10 -27.36
N SER A 5 -9.97 60.51 -26.46
CA SER A 5 -9.97 60.04 -25.07
C SER A 5 -10.65 58.69 -24.84
N CYS A 6 -11.43 58.19 -25.82
CA CYS A 6 -12.22 56.96 -25.66
C CYS A 6 -11.41 55.69 -25.97
N THR A 7 -10.55 55.73 -26.99
CA THR A 7 -9.74 54.57 -27.41
C THR A 7 -8.61 54.23 -26.44
N ALA A 8 -8.02 55.25 -25.80
CA ALA A 8 -6.91 55.08 -24.86
C ALA A 8 -7.30 54.28 -23.60
N ARG A 9 -8.53 54.45 -23.10
CA ARG A 9 -9.02 53.73 -21.91
C ARG A 9 -9.26 52.25 -22.20
N THR A 10 -9.76 51.94 -23.39
CA THR A 10 -10.05 50.56 -23.80
C THR A 10 -8.77 49.74 -23.95
N SER A 11 -7.71 50.34 -24.52
CA SER A 11 -6.40 49.68 -24.62
C SER A 11 -5.76 49.42 -23.25
N GLN A 12 -5.91 50.34 -22.30
CA GLN A 12 -5.35 50.18 -20.95
C GLN A 12 -6.08 49.08 -20.17
N GLN A 13 -7.41 49.01 -20.31
CA GLN A 13 -8.24 48.00 -19.65
C GLN A 13 -7.98 46.59 -20.22
N GLN A 14 -7.77 46.47 -21.53
CA GLN A 14 -7.46 45.20 -22.18
C GLN A 14 -6.05 44.68 -21.83
N GLN A 15 -5.08 45.59 -21.63
CA GLN A 15 -3.74 45.24 -21.19
C GLN A 15 -3.72 44.76 -19.72
N GLN A 16 -4.55 45.37 -18.87
CA GLN A 16 -4.68 44.98 -17.47
C GLN A 16 -5.34 43.58 -17.30
N GLN A 17 -6.33 43.26 -18.13
CA GLN A 17 -6.92 41.91 -18.16
C GLN A 17 -5.93 40.84 -18.64
N ARG A 18 -5.08 41.14 -19.63
CA ARG A 18 -4.02 40.20 -20.06
C ARG A 18 -2.97 39.96 -18.98
N GLN A 19 -2.63 40.98 -18.18
CA GLN A 19 -1.72 40.82 -17.04
C GLN A 19 -2.34 39.97 -15.94
N GLN A 20 -3.64 40.14 -15.63
CA GLN A 20 -4.32 39.29 -14.66
C GLN A 20 -4.45 37.83 -15.13
N GLN A 21 -4.72 37.59 -16.42
CA GLN A 21 -4.72 36.24 -16.96
C GLN A 21 -3.32 35.60 -16.95
N GLN A 22 -2.26 36.36 -17.21
CA GLN A 22 -0.90 35.85 -17.09
C GLN A 22 -0.52 35.51 -15.65
N GLN A 23 -0.94 36.29 -14.65
CA GLN A 23 -0.71 35.97 -13.25
C GLN A 23 -1.49 34.72 -12.80
N GLN A 24 -2.73 34.52 -13.27
CA GLN A 24 -3.48 33.29 -12.98
C GLN A 24 -2.89 32.04 -13.63
N GLN A 25 -2.31 32.15 -14.83
CA GLN A 25 -1.61 31.02 -15.48
C GLN A 25 -0.31 30.64 -14.75
N GLN A 26 0.33 31.57 -14.04
CA GLN A 26 1.55 31.29 -13.25
C GLN A 26 1.24 30.55 -11.93
N HIS A 27 0.03 30.63 -11.38
CA HIS A 27 -0.36 29.90 -10.18
C HIS A 27 -0.87 28.47 -10.43
N ALA A 28 -1.10 28.08 -11.69
CA ALA A 28 -1.58 26.74 -12.04
C ALA A 28 -0.46 25.71 -12.28
N ALA A 29 0.78 26.16 -12.45
CA ALA A 29 1.91 25.28 -12.73
C ALA A 29 2.67 24.95 -11.45
N HIS A 30 2.13 24.04 -10.64
CA HIS A 30 3.01 23.26 -9.78
C HIS A 30 4.06 22.59 -10.68
N PRO A 31 5.36 22.73 -10.39
CA PRO A 31 6.39 22.07 -11.17
C PRO A 31 6.09 20.58 -11.11
N THR A 32 5.64 20.06 -12.25
CA THR A 32 5.31 18.67 -12.46
C THR A 32 6.49 17.87 -11.96
N ALA A 33 6.22 17.05 -10.94
CA ALA A 33 7.16 16.19 -10.25
C ALA A 33 8.29 15.76 -11.19
N ALA A 34 9.49 16.31 -10.96
CA ALA A 34 10.70 15.74 -11.51
C ALA A 34 10.66 14.27 -11.08
N ARG A 35 10.36 13.36 -12.02
CA ARG A 35 10.14 11.93 -11.77
C ARG A 35 11.36 11.41 -11.02
N CYS A 36 11.27 11.31 -9.70
CA CYS A 36 12.32 10.77 -8.86
C CYS A 36 12.35 9.27 -9.09
N ARG A 37 13.09 8.84 -10.12
CA ARG A 37 13.12 7.43 -10.58
C ARG A 37 13.70 6.50 -9.52
N CYS A 38 14.62 6.97 -8.67
CA CYS A 38 15.22 6.18 -7.60
C CYS A 38 14.26 5.93 -6.43
N CYS A 39 13.50 6.94 -5.99
CA CYS A 39 12.47 6.75 -4.96
C CYS A 39 11.37 5.77 -5.41
N SER A 40 11.10 5.70 -6.73
CA SER A 40 10.12 4.76 -7.28
C SER A 40 10.54 3.30 -7.14
N TYR A 41 11.82 2.97 -7.34
CA TYR A 41 12.28 1.56 -7.32
C TYR A 41 12.27 0.98 -5.91
N GLU A 42 12.82 1.70 -4.92
CA GLU A 42 12.84 1.22 -3.54
C GLU A 42 11.42 1.12 -2.97
N THR A 43 10.55 2.08 -3.28
CA THR A 43 9.13 2.03 -2.89
C THR A 43 8.41 0.85 -3.53
N GLN A 44 8.63 0.59 -4.82
CA GLN A 44 8.05 -0.56 -5.52
C GLN A 44 8.53 -1.89 -4.92
N ARG A 45 9.82 -1.99 -4.61
CA ARG A 45 10.40 -3.17 -3.97
C ARG A 45 9.80 -3.40 -2.57
N LEU A 46 9.69 -2.36 -1.76
CA LEU A 46 9.06 -2.42 -0.45
C LEU A 46 7.59 -2.87 -0.59
N LEU A 47 6.85 -2.27 -1.52
CA LEU A 47 5.45 -2.60 -1.78
C LEU A 47 5.28 -4.07 -2.14
N LYS A 48 6.11 -4.59 -3.05
CA LYS A 48 6.09 -6.00 -3.46
C LYS A 48 6.37 -6.94 -2.29
N THR A 49 7.29 -6.56 -1.40
CA THR A 49 7.61 -7.31 -0.18
C THR A 49 6.45 -7.31 0.82
N LEU A 50 5.81 -6.16 1.05
CA LEU A 50 4.65 -6.06 1.93
C LEU A 50 3.46 -6.89 1.42
N LEU A 51 3.18 -6.81 0.11
CA LEU A 51 2.14 -7.60 -0.55
C LEU A 51 2.40 -9.10 -0.42
N THR A 52 3.64 -9.54 -0.69
CA THR A 52 4.03 -10.95 -0.58
C THR A 52 3.89 -11.44 0.86
N ARG A 53 4.28 -10.62 1.85
CA ARG A 53 4.10 -10.95 3.27
C ARG A 53 2.64 -11.08 3.66
N GLN A 54 1.79 -10.16 3.18
CA GLN A 54 0.36 -10.23 3.46
C GLN A 54 -0.25 -11.48 2.81
N ALA A 55 0.10 -11.77 1.56
CA ALA A 55 -0.34 -12.98 0.87
C ALA A 55 0.07 -14.26 1.62
N VAL A 56 1.32 -14.34 2.08
CA VAL A 56 1.81 -15.48 2.87
C VAL A 56 1.02 -15.67 4.17
N LYS A 57 0.73 -14.60 4.90
CA LYS A 57 -0.09 -14.67 6.13
C LYS A 57 -1.50 -15.19 5.83
N THR A 58 -2.13 -14.68 4.79
CA THR A 58 -3.48 -15.10 4.40
C THR A 58 -3.50 -16.56 3.93
N VAL A 59 -2.50 -16.98 3.13
CA VAL A 59 -2.34 -18.39 2.72
C VAL A 59 -2.13 -19.28 3.94
N LEU A 60 -1.28 -18.90 4.89
CA LEU A 60 -1.09 -19.66 6.14
C LEU A 60 -2.40 -19.84 6.91
N ASN A 61 -3.20 -18.78 7.04
CA ASN A 61 -4.48 -18.85 7.73
C ASN A 61 -5.45 -19.80 7.02
N TYR A 62 -5.59 -19.66 5.70
CA TYR A 62 -6.43 -20.54 4.89
C TYR A 62 -5.97 -22.01 4.92
N LEU A 63 -4.66 -22.26 4.85
CA LEU A 63 -4.12 -23.61 4.92
C LEU A 63 -4.29 -24.22 6.30
N SER A 64 -4.32 -23.42 7.38
CA SER A 64 -4.54 -23.95 8.73
C SER A 64 -5.88 -24.67 8.89
N GLU A 65 -6.88 -24.28 8.09
CA GLU A 65 -8.22 -24.88 8.08
C GLU A 65 -8.39 -25.95 6.99
N THR A 66 -7.71 -25.82 5.85
CA THR A 66 -7.94 -26.66 4.66
C THR A 66 -6.90 -27.76 4.44
N ASN A 67 -5.64 -27.51 4.78
CA ASN A 67 -4.55 -28.47 4.59
C ASN A 67 -3.44 -28.26 5.63
N GLY A 68 -3.49 -29.07 6.69
CA GLY A 68 -2.54 -29.01 7.79
C GLY A 68 -1.10 -29.34 7.39
N GLU A 69 -0.86 -30.18 6.38
CA GLU A 69 0.48 -30.55 5.92
C GLU A 69 1.18 -29.38 5.22
N LEU A 70 0.50 -28.73 4.25
CA LEU A 70 0.95 -27.53 3.56
C LEU A 70 1.15 -26.37 4.53
N HIS A 71 0.23 -26.20 5.48
CA HIS A 71 0.36 -25.18 6.53
C HIS A 71 1.63 -25.40 7.36
N PHE A 72 1.86 -26.63 7.83
CA PHE A 72 3.04 -26.95 8.64
C PHE A 72 4.34 -26.78 7.87
N PHE A 73 4.37 -27.25 6.60
CA PHE A 73 5.50 -27.02 5.71
C PHE A 73 5.81 -25.53 5.57
N LEU A 74 4.82 -24.72 5.17
CA LEU A 74 5.01 -23.30 4.93
C LEU A 74 5.42 -22.56 6.21
N HIS A 75 4.82 -22.91 7.35
CA HIS A 75 5.16 -22.35 8.64
C HIS A 75 6.63 -22.62 9.02
N ASN A 76 7.10 -23.86 8.85
CA ASN A 76 8.50 -24.20 9.12
C ASN A 76 9.44 -23.55 8.11
N TYR A 77 9.07 -23.56 6.83
CA TYR A 77 9.84 -22.90 5.78
C TYR A 77 10.03 -21.40 6.08
N LEU A 78 9.01 -20.72 6.58
CA LEU A 78 9.12 -19.31 6.97
C LEU A 78 10.02 -19.08 8.19
N SER A 79 10.12 -20.05 9.08
CA SER A 79 11.02 -19.98 10.24
C SER A 79 12.50 -20.16 9.85
N GLU A 80 12.76 -21.00 8.83
CA GLU A 80 14.09 -21.26 8.29
C GLU A 80 14.52 -20.17 7.28
N HIS A 81 13.57 -19.70 6.48
CA HIS A 81 13.74 -18.71 5.42
C HIS A 81 12.82 -17.51 5.66
N PRO A 82 13.17 -16.58 6.56
CA PRO A 82 12.34 -15.43 6.84
C PRO A 82 12.25 -14.49 5.63
N LEU A 83 11.04 -14.00 5.36
CA LEU A 83 10.82 -12.98 4.33
C LEU A 83 11.61 -11.69 4.67
N PRO A 84 12.31 -11.08 3.70
CA PRO A 84 13.06 -9.85 3.93
C PRO A 84 12.14 -8.72 4.41
N LEU A 85 12.62 -7.88 5.34
CA LEU A 85 11.87 -6.71 5.84
C LEU A 85 12.23 -5.42 5.08
N ALA A 86 13.50 -5.25 4.71
CA ALA A 86 13.99 -4.10 3.94
C ALA A 86 15.39 -4.39 3.35
N GLY A 87 15.68 -3.83 2.18
CA GLY A 87 17.05 -3.58 1.69
C GLY A 87 17.88 -4.76 1.19
N GLU A 88 17.91 -5.91 1.84
CA GLU A 88 18.90 -6.96 1.55
C GLU A 88 18.50 -7.92 0.42
N THR A 89 17.29 -8.50 0.47
CA THR A 89 16.84 -9.50 -0.51
C THR A 89 15.50 -9.11 -1.12
N ASP A 90 15.26 -9.50 -2.37
CA ASP A 90 13.98 -9.25 -3.04
C ASP A 90 12.96 -10.34 -2.67
N ALA A 91 11.70 -9.98 -2.45
CA ALA A 91 10.64 -10.94 -2.20
C ALA A 91 10.46 -11.93 -3.36
N ASP A 92 10.78 -11.52 -4.58
CA ASP A 92 10.77 -12.42 -5.74
C ASP A 92 11.86 -13.48 -5.65
N ALA A 93 13.05 -13.15 -5.13
CA ALA A 93 14.12 -14.14 -4.93
C ALA A 93 13.69 -15.22 -3.93
N TRP A 94 13.03 -14.80 -2.83
CA TRP A 94 12.45 -15.73 -1.85
C TRP A 94 11.38 -16.65 -2.47
N LEU A 95 10.51 -16.11 -3.35
CA LEU A 95 9.50 -16.92 -4.05
C LEU A 95 10.14 -17.90 -5.04
N VAL A 96 11.23 -17.51 -5.71
CA VAL A 96 11.99 -18.41 -6.59
C VAL A 96 12.60 -19.56 -5.79
N GLU A 97 13.16 -19.28 -4.61
CA GLU A 97 13.69 -20.31 -3.71
C GLU A 97 12.59 -21.27 -3.24
N LEU A 98 11.44 -20.72 -2.83
CA LEU A 98 10.28 -21.53 -2.44
C LEU A 98 9.80 -22.41 -3.61
N ALA A 99 9.64 -21.85 -4.80
CA ALA A 99 9.14 -22.56 -5.98
C ALA A 99 10.14 -23.61 -6.51
N SER A 100 11.43 -23.40 -6.28
CA SER A 100 12.51 -24.31 -6.69
C SER A 100 12.81 -25.38 -5.64
N SER A 101 12.20 -25.31 -4.46
CA SER A 101 12.40 -26.29 -3.40
C SER A 101 11.84 -27.66 -3.81
N PRO A 102 12.55 -28.76 -3.50
CA PRO A 102 12.11 -30.10 -3.88
C PRO A 102 10.82 -30.48 -3.16
N TYR A 103 10.08 -31.43 -3.73
CA TYR A 103 8.94 -32.06 -3.06
C TYR A 103 9.37 -32.57 -1.69
N THR A 104 8.55 -32.26 -0.69
CA THR A 104 8.81 -32.67 0.69
C THR A 104 7.63 -33.44 1.25
N THR A 105 7.90 -34.35 2.16
CA THR A 105 6.87 -35.13 2.83
C THR A 105 6.82 -34.69 4.29
N VAL A 106 5.67 -34.15 4.70
CA VAL A 106 5.45 -33.79 6.10
C VAL A 106 4.85 -34.98 6.83
N SER A 107 5.65 -35.63 7.68
CA SER A 107 5.18 -36.65 8.61
C SER A 107 5.01 -36.06 10.01
N ASP A 108 3.87 -35.43 10.26
CA ASP A 108 3.43 -35.14 11.63
C ASP A 108 2.14 -35.93 11.97
N PRO A 109 2.23 -36.97 12.81
CA PRO A 109 1.08 -37.75 13.25
C PRO A 109 0.06 -36.96 14.08
N ARG A 110 0.40 -35.77 14.60
CA ARG A 110 -0.40 -35.03 15.59
C ARG A 110 -1.18 -33.85 15.02
N ARG A 111 -0.95 -33.48 13.75
CA ARG A 111 -1.56 -32.28 13.13
C ARG A 111 -2.38 -32.55 11.86
N SER A 112 -2.66 -33.82 11.57
CA SER A 112 -3.70 -34.21 10.61
C SER A 112 -5.05 -33.87 11.23
N SER A 113 -5.52 -32.63 11.06
CA SER A 113 -6.80 -32.16 11.60
C SER A 113 -8.02 -32.92 11.05
N VAL A 114 -7.84 -33.79 10.05
CA VAL A 114 -8.86 -34.74 9.61
C VAL A 114 -8.25 -36.15 9.52
N PRO A 115 -8.48 -37.02 10.52
CA PRO A 115 -8.21 -38.45 10.37
C PRO A 115 -9.34 -39.07 9.57
N THR A 116 -9.37 -38.85 8.26
CA THR A 116 -10.20 -39.66 7.37
C THR A 116 -9.45 -40.94 7.02
N VAL A 117 -10.17 -42.06 6.89
CA VAL A 117 -9.61 -43.34 6.45
C VAL A 117 -8.87 -43.20 5.11
N ALA A 118 -9.30 -42.26 4.26
CA ALA A 118 -8.63 -41.85 3.03
C ALA A 118 -7.24 -41.21 3.28
N ALA A 119 -7.10 -40.35 4.29
CA ALA A 119 -5.83 -39.72 4.64
C ALA A 119 -4.81 -40.71 5.24
N GLN A 120 -5.27 -41.83 5.82
CA GLN A 120 -4.43 -42.96 6.23
C GLN A 120 -4.06 -43.88 5.05
N ALA A 121 -4.95 -44.08 4.09
CA ALA A 121 -4.64 -44.81 2.85
C ALA A 121 -3.60 -44.06 1.98
N ALA A 122 -3.73 -42.73 1.89
CA ALA A 122 -2.79 -41.84 1.22
C ALA A 122 -1.37 -41.89 1.83
N VAL A 123 -1.25 -42.08 3.15
CA VAL A 123 0.06 -42.30 3.84
C VAL A 123 0.73 -43.57 3.33
N MET A 124 -0.03 -44.65 3.15
CA MET A 124 0.47 -45.93 2.66
C MET A 124 0.81 -45.92 1.16
N GLN A 125 0.30 -44.94 0.41
CA GLN A 125 0.52 -44.77 -1.03
C GLN A 125 1.56 -43.69 -1.39
N GLY A 126 2.12 -42.98 -0.41
CA GLY A 126 3.13 -41.93 -0.63
C GLY A 126 2.55 -40.56 -1.03
N GLU A 127 1.25 -40.34 -0.84
CA GLU A 127 0.50 -39.18 -1.35
C GLU A 127 0.53 -37.94 -0.42
N ARG A 128 1.30 -37.96 0.69
CA ARG A 128 1.56 -36.75 1.51
C ARG A 128 2.73 -35.92 0.97
N ALA A 129 2.89 -35.87 -0.34
CA ALA A 129 3.87 -35.01 -0.97
C ALA A 129 3.33 -33.58 -1.00
N VAL A 130 4.01 -32.68 -0.31
CA VAL A 130 3.77 -31.25 -0.35
C VAL A 130 4.57 -30.71 -1.53
N SER A 131 3.91 -30.01 -2.45
CA SER A 131 4.54 -29.28 -3.56
C SER A 131 4.82 -27.84 -3.12
N PRO A 132 6.07 -27.43 -2.88
CA PRO A 132 6.40 -26.04 -2.55
C PRO A 132 6.03 -25.08 -3.68
N ARG A 133 6.08 -25.56 -4.93
CA ARG A 133 5.68 -24.80 -6.11
C ARG A 133 4.21 -24.42 -6.09
N ASP A 134 3.32 -25.33 -5.70
CA ASP A 134 1.89 -25.05 -5.61
C ASP A 134 1.60 -23.98 -4.54
N VAL A 135 2.38 -23.98 -3.44
CA VAL A 135 2.31 -22.94 -2.41
C VAL A 135 2.76 -21.59 -2.97
N ALA A 136 3.88 -21.56 -3.71
CA ALA A 136 4.37 -20.35 -4.36
C ALA A 136 3.35 -19.79 -5.34
N ASP A 137 2.70 -20.63 -6.17
CA ASP A 137 1.68 -20.21 -7.13
C ASP A 137 0.47 -19.59 -6.43
N ARG A 138 0.01 -20.19 -5.31
CA ARG A 138 -1.07 -19.62 -4.48
C ARG A 138 -0.69 -18.25 -3.90
N ILE A 139 0.54 -18.11 -3.39
CA ILE A 139 1.04 -16.83 -2.88
C ILE A 139 1.10 -15.80 -4.01
N MET A 140 1.56 -16.18 -5.20
CA MET A 140 1.64 -15.29 -6.36
C MET A 140 0.27 -14.83 -6.86
N GLY A 141 -0.73 -15.72 -6.90
CA GLY A 141 -2.10 -15.33 -7.24
C GLY A 141 -2.72 -14.41 -6.20
N LEU A 142 -2.49 -14.70 -4.91
CA LEU A 142 -3.06 -13.87 -3.84
C LEU A 142 -2.38 -12.50 -3.73
N ARG A 143 -1.06 -12.40 -3.90
CA ARG A 143 -0.38 -11.09 -3.91
C ARG A 143 -0.83 -10.22 -5.07
N GLU A 144 -1.20 -10.81 -6.21
CA GLU A 144 -1.78 -10.08 -7.35
C GLU A 144 -3.16 -9.52 -6.98
N HIS A 145 -4.02 -10.34 -6.38
CA HIS A 145 -5.33 -9.90 -5.94
C HIS A 145 -5.26 -8.76 -4.91
N ILE A 146 -4.42 -8.90 -3.88
CA ILE A 146 -4.21 -7.83 -2.88
C ILE A 146 -3.65 -6.56 -3.53
N ALA A 147 -2.78 -6.71 -4.54
CA ALA A 147 -2.24 -5.54 -5.26
C ALA A 147 -3.33 -4.79 -6.03
N GLN A 148 -4.34 -5.48 -6.57
CA GLN A 148 -5.48 -4.86 -7.24
C GLN A 148 -6.34 -4.07 -6.24
N GLU A 149 -6.69 -4.66 -5.09
CA GLU A 149 -7.46 -3.97 -4.04
C GLU A 149 -6.73 -2.73 -3.52
N MET A 150 -5.43 -2.84 -3.27
CA MET A 150 -4.62 -1.73 -2.78
C MET A 150 -4.49 -0.59 -3.80
N GLN A 151 -4.56 -0.87 -5.11
CA GLN A 151 -4.57 0.21 -6.12
C GLN A 151 -5.82 1.09 -5.99
N GLU A 152 -6.97 0.51 -5.66
CA GLU A 152 -8.20 1.26 -5.42
C GLU A 152 -8.06 2.16 -4.18
N GLU A 153 -7.48 1.64 -3.10
CA GLU A 153 -7.21 2.42 -1.87
C GLU A 153 -6.22 3.56 -2.09
N LEU A 154 -5.14 3.31 -2.84
CA LEU A 154 -4.16 4.35 -3.19
C LEU A 154 -4.80 5.46 -4.04
N GLY A 155 -5.81 5.14 -4.84
CA GLY A 155 -6.61 6.13 -5.57
C GLY A 155 -7.38 7.10 -4.65
N ALA A 156 -7.72 6.68 -3.44
CA ALA A 156 -8.46 7.49 -2.47
C ALA A 156 -7.60 8.51 -1.70
N ILE A 157 -6.26 8.51 -1.89
CA ILE A 157 -5.33 9.41 -1.18
C ILE A 157 -5.71 10.88 -1.32
N HIS A 158 -6.21 11.30 -2.48
CA HIS A 158 -6.63 12.68 -2.69
C HIS A 158 -7.78 13.09 -1.75
N GLY A 159 -8.77 12.20 -1.57
CA GLY A 159 -9.87 12.41 -0.62
C GLY A 159 -9.36 12.46 0.82
N ALA A 160 -8.48 11.53 1.20
CA ALA A 160 -7.87 11.52 2.52
C ALA A 160 -7.08 12.82 2.82
N ASN A 161 -6.32 13.33 1.84
CA ASN A 161 -5.62 14.61 1.97
C ASN A 161 -6.59 15.79 2.14
N SER A 162 -7.72 15.77 1.44
CA SER A 162 -8.76 16.79 1.59
C SER A 162 -9.37 16.78 3.00
N ASP A 163 -9.60 15.59 3.56
CA ASP A 163 -10.07 15.44 4.94
C ASP A 163 -9.06 15.87 5.99
N VAL A 164 -7.77 15.64 5.76
CA VAL A 164 -6.70 16.13 6.63
C VAL A 164 -6.66 17.65 6.61
N ASN A 165 -6.74 18.27 5.43
CA ASN A 165 -6.77 19.72 5.28
C ASN A 165 -7.98 20.35 5.97
N ARG A 166 -9.16 19.76 5.78
CA ARG A 166 -10.39 20.19 6.48
C ARG A 166 -10.21 20.16 8.00
N ARG A 167 -9.73 19.05 8.55
CA ARG A 167 -9.48 18.89 9.99
C ARG A 167 -8.40 19.85 10.51
N ALA A 168 -7.37 20.13 9.72
CA ALA A 168 -6.34 21.10 10.07
C ALA A 168 -6.92 22.51 10.17
N LEU A 169 -7.77 22.91 9.21
CA LEU A 169 -8.46 24.20 9.21
C LEU A 169 -9.38 24.34 10.43
N GLU A 170 -10.20 23.33 10.71
CA GLU A 170 -11.08 23.30 11.88
C GLU A 170 -10.28 23.53 13.18
N LYS A 171 -9.15 22.86 13.36
CA LYS A 171 -8.26 23.05 14.52
C LYS A 171 -7.70 24.47 14.61
N THR A 172 -7.22 25.03 13.50
CA THR A 172 -6.71 26.41 13.50
C THR A 172 -7.80 27.43 13.80
N MET A 173 -9.03 27.23 13.31
CA MET A 173 -10.16 28.12 13.58
C MET A 173 -10.60 28.06 15.05
N THR A 174 -10.56 26.89 15.68
CA THR A 174 -10.84 26.78 17.12
C THR A 174 -9.79 27.48 17.98
N ASP A 175 -8.52 27.47 17.57
CA ASP A 175 -7.43 28.17 18.26
C ASP A 175 -7.65 29.69 18.27
N PHE A 176 -8.18 30.28 17.19
CA PHE A 176 -8.51 31.71 17.14
C PHE A 176 -9.71 32.11 18.01
N THR A 177 -10.59 31.17 18.37
CA THR A 177 -11.78 31.46 19.21
C THR A 177 -11.52 31.32 20.71
N VAL A 178 -10.39 30.74 21.13
CA VAL A 178 -10.00 30.63 22.54
C VAL A 178 -9.01 31.73 22.90
N GLU A 179 -9.49 32.98 22.90
CA GLU A 179 -8.89 34.07 23.70
C GLU A 179 -9.88 34.39 24.83
N PRO A 180 -9.83 33.66 25.97
CA PRO A 180 -10.52 34.09 27.16
C PRO A 180 -9.68 35.21 27.79
N GLY A 181 -10.20 36.43 27.73
CA GLY A 181 -9.81 37.50 28.64
C GLY A 181 -9.95 37.01 30.08
N ALA A 182 -8.85 36.57 30.67
CA ALA A 182 -8.77 36.11 32.05
C ALA A 182 -7.42 36.54 32.62
N ASN A 183 -7.30 37.84 32.93
CA ASN A 183 -6.46 38.40 33.99
C ASN A 183 -6.67 39.92 34.10
N ALA A 184 -7.93 40.35 34.27
CA ALA A 184 -8.22 41.63 34.90
C ALA A 184 -8.45 41.37 36.39
N GLN A 185 -7.36 41.06 37.10
CA GLN A 185 -7.33 40.87 38.54
C GLN A 185 -7.73 42.20 39.20
N GLN A 186 -8.91 42.22 39.81
CA GLN A 186 -9.38 43.29 40.67
C GLN A 186 -8.33 43.60 41.75
N ARG A 187 -7.96 44.87 41.81
CA ARG A 187 -7.22 45.49 42.91
C ARG A 187 -8.18 45.65 44.09
N ASP A 188 -7.84 45.03 45.21
CA ASP A 188 -8.20 45.53 46.55
C ASP A 188 -7.15 46.55 47.01
#